data_AF-A0A0D9WWS6-F1
#
_entry.id   AF-A0A0D9WWS6-F1
#
_cell.length_a   1.000
_cell.length_b   1.000
_cell.length_c   1.000
_cell.angle_alpha   90.00
_cell.angle_beta   90.00
_cell.angle_gamma   90.00
#
_symmetry.space_group_name_H-M   'P 1'
#
loop_
_entity.id
_entity.type
_entity.pdbx_description
1 polymer ?
#
loop_
_entity_poly.entity_id
_entity_poly.type
_entity_poly.pdbx_seq_one_letter_code
_entity_poly.pdbx_strand_id
1 'polypeptide(L)'
;MSLLFVTTESSSYDSHSCSEEAALSHYQKFSEEAGILHCKQLLEGIPEDGRDHTNINTLIQRADSHMLELFGKELAAMIDQSIQGINSKHGQAQASDMHRLLKLAGVMTMLPPSSDLLPSILRLYMTLKSFPIDQVNVIASELKRCVREILEGLCSLVQSGLYIVPQGDGIHKTTSYMMNYIKYLWEHNSLLNIILAQDGGESKNSLHGEKWTQLDYFVQSLIGHLDSLLERISKYNSKELQHFFLLNNSHFILEKLQKLDMKSPLQHSWITKYHNQVEYHIMRYLEHSWKPILSCLDTRNIILFPCFHLPPVTRFYTMLTSTCAEQKYWKIEDPELRQVVRKTVSSQVTQCYQAYLERNVKHQKHAPCTYQELENKLMELFEGKKTQCFCGHHGAKEGSYTKLIAAHIPLLSNQREDLQGVMARASKKLVDLGTGAASISSGSRGENGVFFSAC
;
A
#
# COMPACT_ATOMS: atom_id res chain seq x y z
N MET A 1 -57.38 -14.98 18.89
CA MET A 1 -56.05 -15.63 19.01
C MET A 1 -55.95 -16.76 17.99
N SER A 2 -54.74 -17.14 17.62
CA SER A 2 -54.37 -18.44 17.02
C SER A 2 -54.75 -18.74 15.56
N LEU A 3 -53.94 -18.18 14.64
CA LEU A 3 -53.00 -18.88 13.72
C LEU A 3 -53.30 -20.29 13.14
N LEU A 4 -52.75 -20.48 11.91
CA LEU A 4 -52.63 -21.71 11.08
C LEU A 4 -53.89 -22.07 10.24
N PHE A 5 -53.80 -22.53 8.97
CA PHE A 5 -52.70 -22.94 8.08
C PHE A 5 -53.17 -22.72 6.62
N VAL A 6 -52.40 -22.05 5.74
CA VAL A 6 -52.54 -22.22 4.26
C VAL A 6 -51.17 -22.20 3.59
N THR A 7 -50.99 -23.14 2.68
CA THR A 7 -49.84 -23.56 1.89
C THR A 7 -49.03 -22.47 1.18
N THR A 8 -47.71 -22.65 1.16
CA THR A 8 -46.77 -21.98 0.25
C THR A 8 -46.91 -22.50 -1.18
N GLU A 9 -47.34 -21.66 -2.11
CA GLU A 9 -47.10 -21.87 -3.55
C GLU A 9 -45.80 -21.17 -3.99
N SER A 10 -45.12 -21.78 -4.96
CA SER A 10 -43.92 -21.25 -5.57
C SER A 10 -44.23 -20.49 -6.86
N SER A 11 -43.83 -19.22 -6.98
CA SER A 11 -43.17 -18.71 -8.21
C SER A 11 -42.65 -17.27 -8.07
N SER A 12 -41.54 -16.99 -8.76
CA SER A 12 -41.09 -15.67 -9.23
C SER A 12 -40.86 -14.54 -8.21
N TYR A 13 -39.69 -14.54 -7.59
CA TYR A 13 -39.06 -13.34 -7.01
C TYR A 13 -37.61 -13.22 -7.52
N ASP A 14 -37.42 -12.72 -8.75
CA ASP A 14 -36.09 -12.51 -9.35
C ASP A 14 -35.99 -11.29 -10.28
N SER A 15 -36.97 -10.36 -10.22
CA SER A 15 -37.06 -9.20 -11.13
C SER A 15 -36.78 -7.83 -10.48
N HIS A 16 -36.59 -7.75 -9.16
CA HIS A 16 -36.49 -6.47 -8.44
C HIS A 16 -35.07 -6.04 -8.05
N SER A 17 -34.14 -6.98 -7.81
CA SER A 17 -32.76 -6.65 -7.37
C SER A 17 -31.98 -5.83 -8.40
N CYS A 18 -32.07 -6.20 -9.69
CA CYS A 18 -31.34 -5.54 -10.77
C CYS A 18 -31.79 -4.08 -10.99
N SER A 19 -33.08 -3.78 -10.77
CA SER A 19 -33.62 -2.41 -10.86
C SER A 19 -33.13 -1.53 -9.70
N GLU A 20 -33.02 -2.10 -8.50
CA GLU A 20 -32.62 -1.38 -7.29
C GLU A 20 -31.10 -1.12 -7.27
N GLU A 21 -30.27 -2.08 -7.69
CA GLU A 21 -28.84 -1.86 -7.92
C GLU A 21 -28.57 -0.84 -9.04
N ALA A 22 -29.35 -0.87 -10.13
CA ALA A 22 -29.25 0.12 -11.20
C ALA A 22 -29.65 1.52 -10.73
N ALA A 23 -30.72 1.64 -9.93
CA ALA A 23 -31.16 2.91 -9.35
C ALA A 23 -30.14 3.46 -8.34
N LEU A 24 -29.60 2.61 -7.45
CA LEU A 24 -28.51 2.97 -6.54
C LEU A 24 -27.25 3.41 -7.30
N SER A 25 -26.85 2.67 -8.34
CA SER A 25 -25.70 3.04 -9.18
C SER A 25 -25.93 4.35 -9.94
N HIS A 26 -27.16 4.62 -10.42
CA HIS A 26 -27.49 5.86 -11.12
C HIS A 26 -27.56 7.06 -10.16
N TYR A 27 -28.15 6.87 -8.98
CA TYR A 27 -28.19 7.89 -7.92
C TYR A 27 -26.78 8.22 -7.41
N GLN A 28 -25.95 7.20 -7.17
CA GLN A 28 -24.57 7.38 -6.77
C GLN A 28 -23.77 8.13 -7.84
N LYS A 29 -23.89 7.75 -9.11
CA LYS A 29 -23.24 8.46 -10.23
C LYS A 29 -23.71 9.91 -10.37
N PHE A 30 -25.02 10.18 -10.24
CA PHE A 30 -25.57 11.54 -10.30
C PHE A 30 -25.10 12.40 -9.12
N SER A 31 -25.00 11.81 -7.92
CA SER A 31 -24.44 12.47 -6.73
C SER A 31 -22.94 12.78 -6.91
N GLU A 32 -22.18 11.88 -7.55
CA GLU A 32 -20.78 12.12 -7.92
C GLU A 32 -20.65 13.27 -8.93
N GLU A 33 -21.44 13.28 -10.00
CA GLU A 33 -21.44 14.35 -11.02
C GLU A 33 -21.86 15.72 -10.43
N ALA A 34 -22.89 15.76 -9.58
CA ALA A 34 -23.33 16.98 -8.90
C ALA A 34 -22.30 17.48 -7.88
N GLY A 35 -21.68 16.57 -7.12
CA GLY A 35 -20.58 16.89 -6.21
C GLY A 35 -19.38 17.47 -6.94
N ILE A 36 -18.95 16.84 -8.03
CA ILE A 36 -17.85 17.31 -8.89
C ILE A 36 -18.17 18.71 -9.47
N LEU A 37 -19.39 18.94 -9.94
CA LEU A 37 -19.81 20.24 -10.47
C LEU A 37 -19.76 21.34 -9.39
N HIS A 38 -20.26 21.07 -8.19
CA HIS A 38 -20.19 22.01 -7.07
C HIS A 38 -18.73 22.31 -6.67
N CYS A 39 -17.88 21.30 -6.70
CA CYS A 39 -16.46 21.44 -6.44
C CYS A 39 -15.73 22.29 -7.48
N LYS A 40 -16.06 22.17 -8.77
CA LYS A 40 -15.57 23.05 -9.84
C LYS A 40 -15.97 24.50 -9.60
N GLN A 41 -17.25 24.75 -9.32
CA GLN A 41 -17.77 26.10 -9.04
C GLN A 41 -17.06 26.77 -7.85
N LEU A 42 -16.80 26.02 -6.77
CA LEU A 42 -16.05 26.52 -5.63
C LEU A 42 -14.57 26.82 -5.96
N LEU A 43 -13.93 25.99 -6.77
CA LEU A 43 -12.53 26.15 -7.19
C LEU A 43 -12.36 27.29 -8.22
N GLU A 44 -13.35 27.50 -9.09
CA GLU A 44 -13.42 28.65 -9.99
C GLU A 44 -13.64 29.94 -9.20
N GLY A 45 -14.58 29.95 -8.25
CA GLY A 45 -15.02 31.11 -7.48
C GLY A 45 -14.08 31.63 -6.37
N ILE A 46 -12.96 30.97 -6.09
CA ILE A 46 -11.92 31.54 -5.21
C ILE A 46 -11.41 32.84 -5.86
N PRO A 47 -11.24 33.95 -5.13
CA PRO A 47 -10.59 35.13 -5.68
C PRO A 47 -9.25 34.82 -6.32
N GLU A 48 -8.92 35.56 -7.38
CA GLU A 48 -7.52 35.84 -7.66
C GLU A 48 -7.00 36.77 -6.53
N ASP A 49 -5.69 36.80 -6.28
CA ASP A 49 -5.05 36.99 -4.95
C ASP A 49 -5.07 35.73 -4.06
N GLY A 50 -6.12 34.92 -4.11
CA GLY A 50 -6.14 33.55 -3.57
C GLY A 50 -6.14 33.43 -2.04
N ARG A 51 -6.39 34.50 -1.27
CA ARG A 51 -6.28 34.45 0.21
C ARG A 51 -7.52 34.03 0.99
N ASP A 52 -8.71 34.03 0.39
CA ASP A 52 -9.93 33.52 1.05
C ASP A 52 -10.22 32.07 0.61
N HIS A 53 -10.17 31.17 1.58
CA HIS A 53 -10.46 29.74 1.43
C HIS A 53 -11.60 29.27 2.34
N THR A 54 -12.33 30.18 2.97
CA THR A 54 -13.25 29.89 4.09
C THR A 54 -14.35 28.90 3.69
N ASN A 55 -14.92 29.05 2.49
CA ASN A 55 -15.96 28.16 1.97
C ASN A 55 -15.44 26.74 1.70
N ILE A 56 -14.21 26.62 1.17
CA ILE A 56 -13.56 25.34 0.88
C ILE A 56 -13.16 24.61 2.16
N ASN A 57 -12.60 25.32 3.14
CA ASN A 57 -12.27 24.75 4.45
C ASN A 57 -13.54 24.24 5.17
N THR A 58 -14.64 25.00 5.09
CA THR A 58 -15.95 24.57 5.60
C THR A 58 -16.49 23.33 4.88
N LEU A 59 -16.30 23.20 3.57
CA LEU A 59 -16.65 21.99 2.81
C LEU A 59 -15.77 20.80 3.24
N ILE A 60 -14.45 20.95 3.28
CA ILE A 60 -13.51 19.90 3.69
C ILE A 60 -13.80 19.40 5.11
N GLN A 61 -14.21 20.28 6.02
CA GLN A 61 -14.59 19.90 7.40
C GLN A 61 -15.92 19.12 7.50
N ARG A 62 -16.80 19.22 6.51
CA ARG A 62 -18.14 18.60 6.50
C ARG A 62 -18.24 17.40 5.54
N ALA A 63 -17.32 17.28 4.60
CA ALA A 63 -17.28 16.19 3.64
C ALA A 63 -16.85 14.87 4.29
N ASP A 64 -17.42 13.76 3.80
CA ASP A 64 -16.98 12.42 4.13
C ASP A 64 -15.76 12.00 3.28
N SER A 65 -15.21 10.82 3.56
CA SER A 65 -14.02 10.31 2.86
C SER A 65 -14.23 10.10 1.36
N HIS A 66 -15.43 9.75 0.90
CA HIS A 66 -15.72 9.52 -0.52
C HIS A 66 -15.87 10.84 -1.27
N MET A 67 -16.55 11.82 -0.67
CA MET A 67 -16.59 13.20 -1.19
C MET A 67 -15.18 13.82 -1.29
N LEU A 68 -14.32 13.61 -0.28
CA LEU A 68 -12.94 14.08 -0.28
C LEU A 68 -12.07 13.37 -1.33
N GLU A 69 -12.27 12.06 -1.55
CA GLU A 69 -11.58 11.29 -2.61
C GLU A 69 -11.94 11.84 -4.01
N LEU A 70 -13.23 12.12 -4.27
CA LEU A 70 -13.70 12.70 -5.52
C LEU A 70 -13.17 14.12 -5.73
N PHE A 71 -13.23 14.95 -4.70
CA PHE A 71 -12.71 16.32 -4.73
C PHE A 71 -11.21 16.35 -5.03
N GLY A 72 -10.43 15.49 -4.37
CA GLY A 72 -9.01 15.34 -4.61
C GLY A 72 -8.68 14.93 -6.05
N LYS A 73 -9.45 14.01 -6.64
CA LYS A 73 -9.30 13.60 -8.05
C LYS A 73 -9.61 14.72 -9.04
N GLU A 74 -10.67 15.49 -8.82
CA GLU A 74 -11.00 16.61 -9.70
C GLU A 74 -9.98 17.76 -9.57
N LEU A 75 -9.52 18.05 -8.35
CA LEU A 75 -8.45 19.02 -8.11
C LEU A 75 -7.16 18.61 -8.82
N ALA A 76 -6.78 17.32 -8.73
CA ALA A 76 -5.65 16.76 -9.47
C ALA A 76 -5.80 16.93 -10.98
N ALA A 77 -6.97 16.62 -11.54
CA ALA A 77 -7.26 16.79 -12.97
C ALA A 77 -7.13 18.25 -13.43
N MET A 78 -7.62 19.21 -12.64
CA MET A 78 -7.49 20.64 -12.96
C MET A 78 -6.05 21.17 -12.81
N ILE A 79 -5.26 20.64 -11.87
CA ILE A 79 -3.82 20.90 -11.79
C ILE A 79 -3.14 20.40 -13.07
N ASP A 80 -3.39 19.16 -13.48
CA ASP A 80 -2.78 18.57 -14.68
C ASP A 80 -3.14 19.32 -15.96
N GLN A 81 -4.41 19.71 -16.13
CA GLN A 81 -4.84 20.58 -17.24
C GLN A 81 -4.12 21.94 -17.23
N SER A 82 -3.93 22.54 -16.06
CA SER A 82 -3.25 23.84 -15.93
C SER A 82 -1.76 23.71 -16.27
N ILE A 83 -1.09 22.64 -15.81
CA ILE A 83 0.31 22.33 -16.15
C ILE A 83 0.47 22.05 -17.65
N GLN A 84 -0.44 21.28 -18.27
CA GLN A 84 -0.44 21.05 -19.72
C GLN A 84 -0.62 22.36 -20.51
N GLY A 85 -1.51 23.25 -20.06
CA GLY A 85 -1.71 24.57 -20.64
C GLY A 85 -0.46 25.47 -20.55
N ILE A 86 0.32 25.38 -19.47
CA ILE A 86 1.60 26.10 -19.34
C ILE A 86 2.65 25.50 -20.29
N ASN A 87 2.77 24.17 -20.34
CA ASN A 87 3.76 23.49 -21.17
C ASN A 87 3.53 23.75 -22.67
N SER A 88 2.27 23.86 -23.12
CA SER A 88 1.95 24.18 -24.52
C SER A 88 2.34 25.60 -24.94
N LYS A 89 2.52 26.53 -23.99
CA LYS A 89 2.97 27.92 -24.23
C LYS A 89 4.49 28.05 -24.42
N HIS A 90 5.26 26.95 -24.47
CA HIS A 90 6.69 26.93 -24.78
C HIS A 90 7.54 27.92 -23.95
N GLY A 91 7.22 28.07 -22.66
CA GLY A 91 7.93 28.97 -21.74
C GLY A 91 7.35 30.39 -21.62
N GLN A 92 6.31 30.74 -22.37
CA GLN A 92 5.54 31.99 -22.17
C GLN A 92 4.50 31.86 -21.04
N ALA A 93 4.90 31.32 -19.90
CA ALA A 93 4.05 31.19 -18.72
C ALA A 93 3.72 32.59 -18.17
N GLN A 94 2.43 32.92 -18.04
CA GLN A 94 1.98 34.24 -17.60
C GLN A 94 1.81 34.30 -16.07
N ALA A 95 1.78 35.50 -15.51
CA ALA A 95 1.50 35.71 -14.08
C ALA A 95 0.13 35.13 -13.65
N SER A 96 -0.85 35.11 -14.56
CA SER A 96 -2.15 34.45 -14.39
C SER A 96 -2.04 32.93 -14.27
N ASP A 97 -1.17 32.28 -15.05
CA ASP A 97 -0.93 30.84 -14.97
C ASP A 97 -0.30 30.46 -13.61
N MET A 98 0.69 31.25 -13.17
CA MET A 98 1.31 31.11 -11.85
C MET A 98 0.26 31.27 -10.75
N HIS A 99 -0.57 32.31 -10.83
CA HIS A 99 -1.57 32.59 -9.81
C HIS A 99 -2.62 31.47 -9.71
N ARG A 100 -3.10 30.97 -10.86
CA ARG A 100 -4.00 29.81 -10.92
C ARG A 100 -3.37 28.56 -10.28
N LEU A 101 -2.10 28.27 -10.54
CA LEU A 101 -1.42 27.14 -9.89
C LEU A 101 -1.26 27.32 -8.38
N LEU A 102 -0.89 28.52 -7.91
CA LEU A 102 -0.78 28.81 -6.47
C LEU A 102 -2.13 28.65 -5.75
N LYS A 103 -3.23 29.10 -6.37
CA LYS A 103 -4.60 28.91 -5.90
C LYS A 103 -4.99 27.43 -5.79
N LEU A 104 -4.72 26.63 -6.83
CA LEU A 104 -4.95 25.17 -6.78
C LEU A 104 -4.06 24.46 -5.75
N ALA A 105 -2.83 24.95 -5.55
CA ALA A 105 -1.90 24.44 -4.55
C ALA A 105 -2.36 24.71 -3.12
N GLY A 106 -2.86 25.93 -2.84
CA GLY A 106 -3.46 26.27 -1.55
C GLY A 106 -4.58 25.29 -1.19
N VAL A 107 -5.44 24.95 -2.15
CA VAL A 107 -6.50 23.95 -1.91
C VAL A 107 -5.96 22.53 -1.74
N MET A 108 -4.94 22.13 -2.51
CA MET A 108 -4.28 20.84 -2.32
C MET A 108 -3.69 20.69 -0.91
N THR A 109 -3.13 21.76 -0.35
CA THR A 109 -2.52 21.75 1.00
C THR A 109 -3.53 21.78 2.16
N MET A 110 -4.79 22.11 1.89
CA MET A 110 -5.90 22.02 2.85
C MET A 110 -6.55 20.63 2.92
N LEU A 111 -6.29 19.76 1.94
CA LEU A 111 -6.88 18.42 1.93
C LEU A 111 -6.19 17.49 2.92
N PRO A 112 -6.92 16.49 3.48
CA PRO A 112 -6.30 15.44 4.27
C PRO A 112 -5.21 14.71 3.48
N PRO A 113 -4.07 14.35 4.11
CA PRO A 113 -2.99 13.66 3.44
C PRO A 113 -3.47 12.31 2.88
N SER A 114 -3.32 12.14 1.57
CA SER A 114 -3.61 10.89 0.85
C SER A 114 -2.49 10.57 -0.13
N SER A 115 -2.09 9.30 -0.16
CA SER A 115 -1.10 8.76 -1.11
C SER A 115 -1.51 8.95 -2.57
N ASP A 116 -2.81 8.98 -2.86
CA ASP A 116 -3.35 9.21 -4.20
C ASP A 116 -3.11 10.66 -4.69
N LEU A 117 -2.88 11.60 -3.77
CA LEU A 117 -2.58 13.00 -4.09
C LEU A 117 -1.09 13.27 -4.30
N LEU A 118 -0.19 12.38 -3.83
CA LEU A 118 1.25 12.57 -3.94
C LEU A 118 1.70 12.87 -5.38
N PRO A 119 1.23 12.17 -6.45
CA PRO A 119 1.69 12.46 -7.81
C PRO A 119 1.38 13.89 -8.27
N SER A 120 0.22 14.41 -7.90
CA SER A 120 -0.19 15.78 -8.24
C SER A 120 0.59 16.81 -7.41
N ILE A 121 0.85 16.54 -6.13
CA ILE A 121 1.69 17.38 -5.27
C ILE A 121 3.13 17.46 -5.81
N LEU A 122 3.71 16.34 -6.24
CA LEU A 122 5.07 16.30 -6.81
C LEU A 122 5.16 17.05 -8.15
N ARG A 123 4.19 16.87 -9.05
CA ARG A 123 4.12 17.64 -10.32
C ARG A 123 3.97 19.13 -10.05
N LEU A 124 3.06 19.51 -9.17
CA LEU A 124 2.79 20.89 -8.79
C LEU A 124 4.00 21.58 -8.16
N TYR A 125 4.70 20.91 -7.23
CA TYR A 125 5.93 21.43 -6.63
C TYR A 125 7.03 21.66 -7.68
N MET A 126 7.19 20.73 -8.63
CA MET A 126 8.14 20.90 -9.74
C MET A 126 7.77 22.06 -10.66
N THR A 127 6.50 22.20 -11.03
CA THR A 127 6.04 23.31 -11.89
C THR A 127 6.12 24.66 -11.17
N LEU A 128 5.77 24.73 -9.89
CA LEU A 128 5.90 25.98 -9.12
C LEU A 128 7.36 26.45 -9.00
N LYS A 129 8.33 25.52 -8.98
CA LYS A 129 9.76 25.85 -8.96
C LYS A 129 10.30 26.54 -10.21
N SER A 130 9.59 26.57 -11.34
CA SER A 130 10.00 27.37 -12.51
C SER A 130 9.59 28.84 -12.44
N PHE A 131 8.83 29.26 -11.42
CA PHE A 131 8.36 30.63 -11.23
C PHE A 131 9.21 31.42 -10.19
N PRO A 132 9.12 32.77 -10.18
CA PRO A 132 9.86 33.59 -9.22
C PRO A 132 9.58 33.25 -7.75
N ILE A 133 10.64 33.32 -6.94
CA ILE A 133 10.75 32.67 -5.62
C ILE A 133 9.79 33.24 -4.57
N ASP A 134 9.58 34.56 -4.58
CA ASP A 134 9.08 35.32 -3.41
C ASP A 134 7.66 34.96 -2.98
N GLN A 135 6.80 34.55 -3.94
CA GLN A 135 5.43 34.10 -3.68
C GLN A 135 5.30 32.57 -3.55
N VAL A 136 6.25 31.83 -4.14
CA VAL A 136 6.22 30.36 -4.20
C VAL A 136 6.65 29.73 -2.88
N ASN A 137 7.55 30.36 -2.11
CA ASN A 137 8.16 29.76 -0.92
C ASN A 137 7.17 29.25 0.14
N VAL A 138 6.10 29.99 0.43
CA VAL A 138 5.10 29.59 1.45
C VAL A 138 4.37 28.33 0.99
N ILE A 139 3.77 28.35 -0.21
CA ILE A 139 3.08 27.20 -0.79
C ILE A 139 4.03 26.00 -0.99
N ALA A 140 5.27 26.23 -1.41
CA ALA A 140 6.27 25.18 -1.54
C ALA A 140 6.59 24.52 -0.18
N SER A 141 6.64 25.28 0.91
CA SER A 141 6.84 24.74 2.26
C SER A 141 5.64 23.90 2.74
N GLU A 142 4.42 24.31 2.40
CA GLU A 142 3.18 23.56 2.68
C GLU A 142 3.09 22.28 1.83
N LEU A 143 3.46 22.32 0.56
CA LEU A 143 3.56 21.12 -0.27
C LEU A 143 4.63 20.15 0.27
N LYS A 144 5.78 20.64 0.75
CA LYS A 144 6.77 19.81 1.47
C LYS A 144 6.15 19.17 2.73
N ARG A 145 5.31 19.89 3.48
CA ARG A 145 4.58 19.36 4.66
C ARG A 145 3.63 18.24 4.25
N CYS A 146 2.78 18.45 3.25
CA CYS A 146 1.85 17.43 2.76
C CYS A 146 2.56 16.15 2.31
N VAL A 147 3.71 16.24 1.64
CA VAL A 147 4.50 15.04 1.30
C VAL A 147 4.93 14.28 2.56
N ARG A 148 5.47 14.96 3.59
CA ARG A 148 5.86 14.31 4.85
C ARG A 148 4.67 13.62 5.54
N GLU A 149 3.54 14.31 5.65
CA GLU A 149 2.32 13.77 6.27
C GLU A 149 1.76 12.56 5.51
N ILE A 150 1.82 12.54 4.18
CA ILE A 150 1.43 11.39 3.37
C ILE A 150 2.34 10.18 3.65
N LEU A 151 3.66 10.40 3.73
CA LEU A 151 4.61 9.33 4.03
C LEU A 151 4.43 8.79 5.46
N GLU A 152 4.35 9.66 6.45
CA GLU A 152 4.07 9.30 7.85
C GLU A 152 2.73 8.56 8.01
N GLY A 153 1.69 9.03 7.32
CA GLY A 153 0.37 8.40 7.27
C GLY A 153 0.41 6.97 6.71
N LEU A 154 1.22 6.69 5.70
CA LEU A 154 1.39 5.33 5.17
C LEU A 154 2.08 4.40 6.16
N CYS A 155 3.11 4.86 6.86
CA CYS A 155 3.73 4.07 7.93
C CYS A 155 2.72 3.73 9.04
N SER A 156 1.94 4.72 9.50
CA SER A 156 0.92 4.49 10.54
C SER A 156 -0.18 3.54 10.07
N LEU A 157 -0.61 3.63 8.81
CA LEU A 157 -1.59 2.73 8.20
C LEU A 157 -1.13 1.26 8.25
N VAL A 158 0.10 0.97 7.83
CA VAL A 158 0.67 -0.38 7.85
C VAL A 158 0.85 -0.88 9.28
N GLN A 159 1.34 -0.02 10.18
CA GLN A 159 1.56 -0.36 11.59
C GLN A 159 0.24 -0.67 12.32
N SER A 160 -0.83 0.10 12.07
CA SER A 160 -2.13 -0.04 12.73
C SER A 160 -2.73 -1.44 12.59
N GLY A 161 -2.55 -2.08 11.43
CA GLY A 161 -3.04 -3.43 11.18
C GLY A 161 -4.57 -3.56 11.12
N LEU A 162 -5.30 -2.48 10.84
CA LEU A 162 -6.76 -2.47 10.72
C LEU A 162 -7.33 -3.33 9.57
N TYR A 163 -6.46 -4.06 8.84
CA TYR A 163 -6.78 -4.87 7.67
C TYR A 163 -6.39 -6.35 7.86
N ILE A 164 -6.53 -6.91 9.06
CA ILE A 164 -6.46 -8.36 9.29
C ILE A 164 -7.76 -9.00 8.78
N VAL A 165 -7.87 -9.07 7.45
CA VAL A 165 -8.77 -10.00 6.76
C VAL A 165 -7.87 -11.08 6.16
N PRO A 166 -7.90 -12.33 6.65
CA PRO A 166 -7.08 -13.40 6.11
C PRO A 166 -7.38 -13.65 4.62
N GLN A 167 -6.57 -13.08 3.73
CA GLN A 167 -6.69 -13.28 2.28
C GLN A 167 -5.99 -14.56 1.84
N GLY A 168 -6.51 -15.68 2.33
CA GLY A 168 -6.05 -17.02 1.98
C GLY A 168 -4.54 -17.19 2.17
N ASP A 169 -3.93 -17.76 1.13
CA ASP A 169 -2.58 -18.32 1.10
C ASP A 169 -1.64 -17.62 0.10
N GLY A 170 -2.17 -16.67 -0.70
CA GLY A 170 -1.45 -15.96 -1.76
C GLY A 170 -0.79 -14.63 -1.34
N ILE A 171 -0.48 -13.79 -2.33
CA ILE A 171 0.11 -12.46 -2.12
C ILE A 171 -0.93 -11.53 -1.47
N HIS A 172 -0.57 -10.91 -0.35
CA HIS A 172 -1.46 -9.98 0.34
C HIS A 172 -1.58 -8.65 -0.43
N LYS A 173 -2.79 -8.08 -0.54
CA LYS A 173 -3.01 -6.83 -1.30
C LYS A 173 -2.16 -5.67 -0.80
N THR A 174 -1.91 -5.56 0.52
CA THR A 174 -1.01 -4.54 1.08
C THR A 174 0.42 -4.70 0.58
N THR A 175 0.92 -5.92 0.37
CA THR A 175 2.24 -6.17 -0.20
C THR A 175 2.34 -5.62 -1.62
N SER A 176 1.35 -5.93 -2.47
CA SER A 176 1.30 -5.41 -3.85
C SER A 176 1.21 -3.89 -3.88
N TYR A 177 0.32 -3.30 -3.08
CA TYR A 177 0.17 -1.86 -2.97
C TYR A 177 1.47 -1.18 -2.52
N MET A 178 2.07 -1.65 -1.43
CA MET A 178 3.28 -1.03 -0.88
C MET A 178 4.48 -1.18 -1.80
N MET A 179 4.67 -2.32 -2.48
CA MET A 179 5.76 -2.46 -3.46
C MET A 179 5.55 -1.59 -4.71
N ASN A 180 4.32 -1.42 -5.17
CA ASN A 180 4.02 -0.48 -6.26
C ASN A 180 4.25 0.98 -5.81
N TYR A 181 3.93 1.33 -4.55
CA TYR A 181 4.20 2.66 -4.01
C TYR A 181 5.70 2.92 -3.81
N ILE A 182 6.48 1.95 -3.32
CA ILE A 182 7.94 2.04 -3.21
C ILE A 182 8.57 2.24 -4.59
N LYS A 183 8.09 1.55 -5.63
CA LYS A 183 8.50 1.79 -7.03
C LYS A 183 8.26 3.25 -7.43
N TYR A 184 7.05 3.75 -7.17
CA TYR A 184 6.67 5.13 -7.49
C TYR A 184 7.55 6.17 -6.77
N LEU A 185 7.80 5.98 -5.47
CA LEU A 185 8.72 6.84 -4.72
C LEU A 185 10.12 6.82 -5.31
N TRP A 186 10.60 5.66 -5.75
CA TRP A 186 11.94 5.55 -6.31
C TRP A 186 12.08 6.22 -7.68
N GLU A 187 11.05 6.14 -8.53
CA GLU A 187 10.96 6.88 -9.80
C GLU A 187 11.03 8.41 -9.61
N HIS A 188 10.75 8.90 -8.40
CA HIS A 188 10.84 10.30 -8.01
C HIS A 188 11.92 10.60 -6.94
N ASN A 189 12.93 9.73 -6.80
CA ASN A 189 13.89 9.81 -5.68
C ASN A 189 14.61 11.16 -5.54
N SER A 190 15.01 11.79 -6.63
CA SER A 190 15.77 13.04 -6.65
C SER A 190 14.92 14.21 -6.17
N LEU A 191 13.67 14.27 -6.63
CA LEU A 191 12.66 15.23 -6.20
C LEU A 191 12.30 15.05 -4.73
N LEU A 192 12.02 13.81 -4.32
CA LEU A 192 11.66 13.51 -2.94
C LEU A 192 12.80 13.84 -1.98
N ASN A 193 14.06 13.58 -2.35
CA ASN A 193 15.20 13.97 -1.53
C ASN A 193 15.37 15.50 -1.40
N ILE A 194 14.98 16.29 -2.40
CA ILE A 194 14.93 17.76 -2.31
C ILE A 194 13.77 18.24 -1.43
N ILE A 195 12.63 17.54 -1.44
CA ILE A 195 11.44 17.86 -0.64
C ILE A 195 11.61 17.47 0.84
N LEU A 196 12.23 16.33 1.09
CA LEU A 196 12.48 15.75 2.41
C LEU A 196 13.74 16.28 3.09
N ALA A 197 14.61 17.00 2.35
CA ALA A 197 15.70 17.75 2.95
C ALA A 197 15.16 18.78 3.96
N GLN A 198 15.69 18.73 5.19
CA GLN A 198 15.39 19.73 6.21
C GLN A 198 16.03 21.06 5.82
N ASP A 199 15.25 22.14 5.86
CA ASP A 199 15.75 23.49 5.63
C ASP A 199 16.61 23.93 6.84
N GLY A 200 17.90 23.58 6.84
CA GLY A 200 18.89 24.07 7.81
C GLY A 200 19.58 23.04 8.72
N GLY A 201 19.72 21.77 8.31
CA GLY A 201 20.45 20.78 9.14
C GLY A 201 21.15 19.67 8.35
N GLU A 202 22.45 19.49 8.58
CA GLU A 202 23.13 18.26 8.16
C GLU A 202 22.55 17.07 8.92
N SER A 203 22.25 15.99 8.19
CA SER A 203 21.79 14.72 8.75
C SER A 203 22.81 14.13 9.73
N LYS A 204 22.61 14.39 11.03
CA LYS A 204 23.32 13.73 12.13
C LYS A 204 22.79 12.30 12.28
N ASN A 205 23.29 11.37 11.45
CA ASN A 205 23.24 9.92 11.70
C ASN A 205 24.29 9.15 10.87
N SER A 206 25.50 9.71 10.77
CA SER A 206 26.64 9.04 10.13
C SER A 206 27.33 8.07 11.10
N LEU A 207 26.82 6.85 11.23
CA LEU A 207 27.50 5.77 11.99
C LEU A 207 28.08 4.64 11.12
N HIS A 208 27.68 4.50 9.85
CA HIS A 208 28.12 3.38 8.99
C HIS A 208 28.46 3.74 7.53
N GLY A 209 29.24 4.80 7.30
CA GLY A 209 30.01 5.00 6.05
C GLY A 209 29.22 5.39 4.78
N GLU A 210 27.97 4.95 4.65
CA GLU A 210 27.07 5.28 3.55
C GLU A 210 25.98 6.23 4.05
N LYS A 211 25.91 7.44 3.49
CA LYS A 211 24.96 8.47 3.91
C LYS A 211 23.59 8.20 3.28
N TRP A 212 22.81 7.32 3.89
CA TRP A 212 21.40 7.08 3.54
C TRP A 212 20.63 8.41 3.50
N THR A 213 19.78 8.54 2.48
CA THR A 213 18.90 9.70 2.30
C THR A 213 17.67 9.61 3.21
N GLN A 214 16.92 10.71 3.36
CA GLN A 214 15.66 10.68 4.11
C GLN A 214 14.64 9.72 3.48
N LEU A 215 14.66 9.58 2.14
CA LEU A 215 13.85 8.60 1.44
C LEU A 215 14.29 7.15 1.75
N ASP A 216 15.59 6.87 1.85
CA ASP A 216 16.11 5.54 2.21
C ASP A 216 15.63 5.12 3.60
N TYR A 217 15.75 6.01 4.60
CA TYR A 217 15.23 5.76 5.95
C TYR A 217 13.70 5.55 5.96
N PHE A 218 12.96 6.33 5.17
CA PHE A 218 11.52 6.17 5.04
C PHE A 218 11.15 4.80 4.46
N VAL A 219 11.74 4.39 3.33
CA VAL A 219 11.42 3.11 2.68
C VAL A 219 11.87 1.94 3.55
N GLN A 220 13.01 2.04 4.25
CA GLN A 220 13.43 1.07 5.27
C GLN A 220 12.40 0.90 6.39
N SER A 221 11.81 2.00 6.87
CA SER A 221 10.74 1.98 7.88
C SER A 221 9.47 1.33 7.34
N LEU A 222 9.03 1.72 6.13
CA LEU A 222 7.84 1.18 5.48
C LEU A 222 7.94 -0.34 5.23
N ILE A 223 9.12 -0.81 4.79
CA ILE A 223 9.42 -2.24 4.62
C ILE A 223 9.40 -2.99 5.97
N GLY A 224 9.98 -2.41 7.03
CA GLY A 224 9.94 -2.99 8.37
C GLY A 224 8.51 -3.11 8.95
N HIS A 225 7.67 -2.09 8.69
CA HIS A 225 6.25 -2.15 9.04
C HIS A 225 5.49 -3.21 8.22
N LEU A 226 5.80 -3.36 6.92
CA LEU A 226 5.18 -4.38 6.06
C LEU A 226 5.51 -5.80 6.53
N ASP A 227 6.78 -6.09 6.85
CA ASP A 227 7.16 -7.38 7.44
C ASP A 227 6.42 -7.66 8.74
N SER A 228 6.36 -6.66 9.64
CA SER A 228 5.67 -6.78 10.93
C SER A 228 4.16 -7.05 10.76
N LEU A 229 3.55 -6.43 9.75
CA LEU A 229 2.15 -6.67 9.37
C LEU A 229 1.96 -8.09 8.83
N LEU A 230 2.82 -8.54 7.90
CA LEU A 230 2.75 -9.87 7.30
C LEU A 230 2.97 -10.97 8.34
N GLU A 231 3.93 -10.81 9.25
CA GLU A 231 4.12 -11.71 10.38
C GLU A 231 2.86 -11.78 11.26
N ARG A 232 2.24 -10.64 11.59
CA ARG A 232 1.01 -10.59 12.39
C ARG A 232 -0.15 -11.29 11.68
N ILE A 233 -0.34 -11.07 10.39
CA ILE A 233 -1.38 -11.77 9.58
C ILE A 233 -1.10 -13.27 9.51
N SER A 234 0.16 -13.67 9.31
CA SER A 234 0.55 -15.08 9.17
C SER A 234 0.22 -15.95 10.40
N LYS A 235 0.19 -15.33 11.60
CA LYS A 235 -0.04 -16.02 12.90
C LYS A 235 -1.48 -16.54 13.09
N TYR A 236 -2.43 -16.15 12.24
CA TYR A 236 -3.82 -16.64 12.27
C TYR A 236 -4.01 -17.98 11.54
N ASN A 237 -2.97 -18.51 10.89
CA ASN A 237 -3.00 -19.75 10.12
C ASN A 237 -2.28 -20.91 10.84
N SER A 238 -2.38 -22.13 10.30
CA SER A 238 -1.52 -23.26 10.72
C SER A 238 -0.04 -22.96 10.46
N LYS A 239 0.91 -23.71 11.05
CA LYS A 239 2.35 -23.42 10.91
C LYS A 239 2.85 -23.58 9.48
N GLU A 240 2.27 -24.52 8.76
CA GLU A 240 2.52 -24.82 7.35
C GLU A 240 2.07 -23.64 6.49
N LEU A 241 0.82 -23.19 6.66
CA LEU A 241 0.22 -22.04 5.98
C LEU A 241 0.90 -20.72 6.38
N GLN A 242 1.35 -20.58 7.63
CA GLN A 242 2.10 -19.42 8.11
C GLN A 242 3.36 -19.21 7.24
N HIS A 243 4.15 -20.27 7.07
CA HIS A 243 5.38 -20.21 6.29
C HIS A 243 5.12 -20.15 4.77
N PHE A 244 4.06 -20.80 4.28
CA PHE A 244 3.65 -20.71 2.87
C PHE A 244 3.19 -19.29 2.48
N PHE A 245 2.39 -18.63 3.31
CA PHE A 245 1.97 -17.24 3.10
C PHE A 245 3.17 -16.28 3.11
N LEU A 246 4.07 -16.43 4.09
CA LEU A 246 5.27 -15.58 4.17
C LEU A 246 6.20 -15.81 2.97
N LEU A 247 6.40 -17.06 2.54
CA LEU A 247 7.14 -17.41 1.32
C LEU A 247 6.63 -16.65 0.08
N ASN A 248 5.31 -16.73 -0.17
CA ASN A 248 4.67 -16.05 -1.30
C ASN A 248 4.89 -14.53 -1.27
N ASN A 249 4.81 -13.90 -0.10
CA ASN A 249 4.96 -12.46 0.03
C ASN A 249 6.44 -12.01 -0.03
N SER A 250 7.35 -12.73 0.64
CA SER A 250 8.80 -12.45 0.57
C SER A 250 9.36 -12.62 -0.84
N HIS A 251 8.91 -13.62 -1.60
CA HIS A 251 9.32 -13.80 -3.00
C HIS A 251 8.79 -12.69 -3.91
N PHE A 252 7.52 -12.30 -3.75
CA PHE A 252 6.98 -11.17 -4.52
C PHE A 252 7.71 -9.85 -4.21
N ILE A 253 8.09 -9.61 -2.95
CA ILE A 253 8.92 -8.45 -2.59
C ILE A 253 10.30 -8.56 -3.24
N LEU A 254 10.95 -9.73 -3.18
CA LEU A 254 12.24 -10.00 -3.81
C LEU A 254 12.22 -9.71 -5.32
N GLU A 255 11.25 -10.27 -6.05
CA GLU A 255 11.06 -10.02 -7.48
C GLU A 255 10.87 -8.54 -7.79
N LYS A 256 10.04 -7.85 -7.00
CA LYS A 256 9.79 -6.41 -7.19
C LYS A 256 11.07 -5.61 -6.96
N LEU A 257 11.81 -5.89 -5.89
CA LEU A 257 13.09 -5.24 -5.58
C LEU A 257 14.16 -5.48 -6.65
N GLN A 258 14.26 -6.70 -7.19
CA GLN A 258 15.19 -7.02 -8.29
C GLN A 258 14.85 -6.26 -9.58
N LYS A 259 13.57 -5.92 -9.80
CA LYS A 259 13.08 -5.17 -10.98
C LYS A 259 13.12 -3.65 -10.80
N LEU A 260 13.49 -3.12 -9.63
CA LEU A 260 13.75 -1.70 -9.44
C LEU A 260 15.19 -1.37 -9.87
N ASP A 261 15.40 -0.31 -10.64
CA ASP A 261 16.75 0.17 -10.95
C ASP A 261 17.22 1.16 -9.86
N MET A 262 17.38 0.67 -8.61
CA MET A 262 17.75 1.55 -7.50
C MET A 262 19.23 1.92 -7.48
N LYS A 263 20.10 0.97 -7.85
CA LYS A 263 21.57 1.11 -7.81
C LYS A 263 22.10 1.61 -6.46
N SER A 264 21.36 1.36 -5.38
CA SER A 264 21.70 1.76 -4.02
C SER A 264 22.13 0.56 -3.17
N PRO A 265 23.05 0.73 -2.20
CA PRO A 265 23.44 -0.34 -1.28
C PRO A 265 22.25 -0.94 -0.51
N LEU A 266 21.26 -0.09 -0.22
CA LEU A 266 20.00 -0.44 0.42
C LEU A 266 19.23 -1.53 -0.36
N GLN A 267 19.17 -1.41 -1.69
CA GLN A 267 18.54 -2.42 -2.56
C GLN A 267 19.23 -3.77 -2.43
N HIS A 268 20.57 -3.80 -2.45
CA HIS A 268 21.34 -5.04 -2.35
C HIS A 268 21.16 -5.73 -0.99
N SER A 269 21.13 -4.93 0.09
CA SER A 269 20.81 -5.41 1.44
C SER A 269 19.42 -6.07 1.51
N TRP A 270 18.39 -5.43 0.92
CA TRP A 270 17.04 -6.02 0.91
C TRP A 270 16.90 -7.23 0.00
N ILE A 271 17.51 -7.23 -1.19
CA ILE A 271 17.53 -8.42 -2.06
C ILE A 271 18.12 -9.62 -1.30
N THR A 272 19.25 -9.42 -0.61
CA THR A 272 19.90 -10.45 0.21
C THR A 272 18.99 -10.92 1.36
N LYS A 273 18.37 -9.97 2.08
CA LYS A 273 17.41 -10.26 3.17
C LYS A 273 16.22 -11.10 2.68
N TYR A 274 15.56 -10.70 1.59
CA TYR A 274 14.37 -11.39 1.10
C TYR A 274 14.70 -12.73 0.43
N HIS A 275 15.86 -12.87 -0.21
CA HIS A 275 16.39 -14.17 -0.64
C HIS A 275 16.50 -15.15 0.54
N ASN A 276 17.15 -14.72 1.62
CA ASN A 276 17.32 -15.53 2.84
C ASN A 276 15.97 -15.84 3.51
N GLN A 277 14.99 -14.94 3.47
CA GLN A 277 13.62 -15.21 3.95
C GLN A 277 12.90 -16.26 3.09
N VAL A 278 13.03 -16.21 1.76
CA VAL A 278 12.45 -17.20 0.83
C VAL A 278 13.00 -18.59 1.15
N GLU A 279 14.33 -18.74 1.24
CA GLU A 279 14.97 -20.02 1.61
C GLU A 279 14.54 -20.51 3.00
N TYR A 280 14.52 -19.60 3.99
CA TYR A 280 14.08 -19.91 5.36
C TYR A 280 12.62 -20.39 5.39
N HIS A 281 11.72 -19.73 4.65
CA HIS A 281 10.32 -20.11 4.63
C HIS A 281 10.07 -21.40 3.85
N ILE A 282 10.82 -21.70 2.78
CA ILE A 282 10.82 -23.03 2.14
C ILE A 282 11.25 -24.10 3.16
N MET A 283 12.39 -23.92 3.83
CA MET A 283 12.89 -24.88 4.83
C MET A 283 11.87 -25.13 5.95
N ARG A 284 11.28 -24.06 6.49
CA ARG A 284 10.27 -24.17 7.55
C ARG A 284 8.96 -24.77 7.08
N TYR A 285 8.51 -24.48 5.87
CA TYR A 285 7.35 -25.12 5.26
C TYR A 285 7.56 -26.64 5.12
N LEU A 286 8.75 -27.08 4.69
CA LEU A 286 9.11 -28.50 4.62
C LEU A 286 9.17 -29.17 6.00
N GLU A 287 9.73 -28.46 7.00
CA GLU A 287 9.79 -28.94 8.38
C GLU A 287 8.41 -29.18 9.00
N HIS A 288 7.43 -28.29 8.76
CA HIS A 288 6.10 -28.44 9.35
C HIS A 288 5.21 -29.37 8.53
N SER A 289 5.21 -29.25 7.19
CA SER A 289 4.29 -30.00 6.33
C SER A 289 4.76 -31.42 6.04
N TRP A 290 6.05 -31.61 5.74
CA TRP A 290 6.55 -32.85 5.14
C TRP A 290 7.32 -33.74 6.14
N LYS A 291 8.10 -33.16 7.05
CA LYS A 291 8.83 -33.92 8.10
C LYS A 291 7.93 -34.87 8.91
N PRO A 292 6.67 -34.53 9.32
CA PRO A 292 5.80 -35.46 10.02
C PRO A 292 5.38 -36.65 9.16
N ILE A 293 5.09 -36.42 7.87
CA ILE A 293 4.75 -37.46 6.89
C ILE A 293 5.94 -38.41 6.72
N LEU A 294 7.13 -37.84 6.49
CA LEU A 294 8.38 -38.59 6.28
C LEU A 294 8.83 -39.35 7.54
N SER A 295 8.49 -38.88 8.75
CA SER A 295 8.77 -39.58 10.00
C SER A 295 8.09 -40.96 10.10
N CYS A 296 7.00 -41.17 9.34
CA CYS A 296 6.35 -42.49 9.23
C CYS A 296 7.24 -43.53 8.53
N LEU A 297 8.29 -43.10 7.83
CA LEU A 297 9.26 -43.98 7.16
C LEU A 297 10.55 -44.18 7.98
N ASP A 298 10.71 -43.55 9.15
CA ASP A 298 11.86 -43.80 10.02
C ASP A 298 11.61 -45.03 10.90
N THR A 299 12.32 -46.12 10.58
CA THR A 299 12.25 -47.41 11.30
C THR A 299 12.75 -47.35 12.74
N ARG A 300 13.27 -46.21 13.22
CA ARG A 300 13.65 -46.01 14.63
C ARG A 300 12.48 -45.57 15.52
N ASN A 301 11.38 -45.06 14.94
CA ASN A 301 10.17 -44.68 15.68
C ASN A 301 9.24 -45.89 15.93
N ILE A 302 9.79 -46.97 16.48
CA ILE A 302 8.99 -48.17 16.83
C ILE A 302 8.17 -47.86 18.08
N ILE A 303 6.86 -47.67 17.88
CA ILE A 303 5.90 -47.50 18.98
C ILE A 303 5.81 -48.83 19.75
N LEU A 304 5.84 -48.78 21.09
CA LEU A 304 5.84 -49.96 21.97
C LEU A 304 4.58 -50.86 21.86
N PHE A 305 3.57 -50.49 21.07
CA PHE A 305 2.31 -51.20 20.93
C PHE A 305 1.92 -51.38 19.45
N PRO A 306 2.35 -52.47 18.78
CA PRO A 306 2.09 -52.69 17.35
C PRO A 306 0.61 -52.92 16.99
N CYS A 307 -0.22 -53.30 17.96
CA CYS A 307 -1.54 -53.89 17.73
C CYS A 307 -2.63 -52.91 17.26
N PHE A 308 -2.41 -51.59 17.40
CA PHE A 308 -3.43 -50.55 17.21
C PHE A 308 -3.04 -49.49 16.15
N HIS A 309 -2.02 -49.75 15.34
CA HIS A 309 -1.47 -48.77 14.40
C HIS A 309 -1.36 -49.34 12.98
N LEU A 310 -1.69 -48.51 11.98
CA LEU A 310 -1.49 -48.87 10.58
C LEU A 310 0.00 -49.15 10.29
N PRO A 311 0.32 -50.04 9.33
CA PRO A 311 1.68 -50.25 8.87
C PRO A 311 2.37 -48.92 8.48
N PRO A 312 3.68 -48.75 8.74
CA PRO A 312 4.41 -47.51 8.50
C PRO A 312 4.19 -46.92 7.08
N VAL A 313 4.22 -47.79 6.07
CA VAL A 313 3.96 -47.44 4.66
C VAL A 313 2.52 -46.97 4.46
N THR A 314 1.53 -47.69 4.98
CA THR A 314 0.12 -47.32 4.85
C THR A 314 -0.16 -45.97 5.51
N ARG A 315 0.38 -45.74 6.71
CA ARG A 315 0.30 -44.44 7.41
C ARG A 315 0.94 -43.31 6.59
N PHE A 316 2.13 -43.54 6.04
CA PHE A 316 2.79 -42.60 5.13
C PHE A 316 1.90 -42.24 3.95
N TYR A 317 1.32 -43.23 3.25
CA TYR A 317 0.45 -42.96 2.09
C TYR A 317 -0.85 -42.23 2.46
N THR A 318 -1.48 -42.56 3.58
CA THR A 318 -2.67 -41.84 4.05
C THR A 318 -2.37 -40.36 4.35
N MET A 319 -1.27 -40.08 5.04
CA MET A 319 -0.86 -38.69 5.33
C MET A 319 -0.46 -37.95 4.05
N LEU A 320 0.39 -38.56 3.22
CA LEU A 320 0.80 -38.03 1.91
C LEU A 320 -0.41 -37.65 1.05
N THR A 321 -1.39 -38.54 0.92
CA THR A 321 -2.55 -38.31 0.04
C THR A 321 -3.49 -37.24 0.58
N SER A 322 -3.70 -37.16 1.91
CA SER A 322 -4.45 -36.06 2.53
C SER A 322 -3.76 -34.71 2.29
N THR A 323 -2.47 -34.60 2.62
CA THR A 323 -1.70 -33.36 2.44
C THR A 323 -1.65 -32.93 0.99
N CYS A 324 -1.51 -33.86 0.03
CA CYS A 324 -1.58 -33.52 -1.39
C CYS A 324 -2.97 -33.03 -1.81
N ALA A 325 -4.05 -33.62 -1.29
CA ALA A 325 -5.42 -33.19 -1.58
C ALA A 325 -5.72 -31.78 -1.04
N GLU A 326 -5.17 -31.42 0.13
CA GLU A 326 -5.28 -30.08 0.72
C GLU A 326 -4.41 -29.05 -0.03
N GLN A 327 -3.11 -29.32 -0.16
CA GLN A 327 -2.12 -28.37 -0.69
C GLN A 327 -2.19 -28.17 -2.21
N LYS A 328 -2.92 -29.03 -2.94
CA LYS A 328 -3.27 -28.79 -4.35
C LYS A 328 -4.07 -27.50 -4.55
N TYR A 329 -4.90 -27.13 -3.58
CA TYR A 329 -5.72 -25.91 -3.64
C TYR A 329 -5.02 -24.66 -3.12
N TRP A 330 -3.85 -24.79 -2.51
CA TRP A 330 -2.99 -23.65 -2.19
C TRP A 330 -2.41 -23.11 -3.51
N LYS A 331 -1.88 -21.89 -3.53
CA LYS A 331 -1.44 -21.19 -4.74
C LYS A 331 -0.13 -20.47 -4.51
N ILE A 332 0.88 -20.81 -5.30
CA ILE A 332 2.07 -19.97 -5.48
C ILE A 332 1.87 -19.22 -6.78
N GLU A 333 1.72 -17.89 -6.74
CA GLU A 333 1.42 -17.08 -7.92
C GLU A 333 2.50 -17.21 -8.99
N ASP A 334 3.77 -17.04 -8.61
CA ASP A 334 4.92 -17.14 -9.51
C ASP A 334 5.20 -18.60 -9.94
N PRO A 335 5.22 -18.92 -11.25
CA PRO A 335 5.46 -20.28 -11.74
C PRO A 335 6.90 -20.78 -11.47
N GLU A 336 7.90 -19.90 -11.41
CA GLU A 336 9.29 -20.31 -11.17
C GLU A 336 9.47 -20.80 -9.73
N LEU A 337 9.06 -19.99 -8.75
CA LEU A 337 8.99 -20.39 -7.34
C LEU A 337 8.14 -21.66 -7.17
N ARG A 338 6.97 -21.74 -7.83
CA ARG A 338 6.09 -22.92 -7.76
C ARG A 338 6.85 -24.18 -8.19
N GLN A 339 7.63 -24.10 -9.28
CA GLN A 339 8.44 -25.21 -9.75
C GLN A 339 9.59 -25.55 -8.79
N VAL A 340 10.27 -24.55 -8.21
CA VAL A 340 11.32 -24.76 -7.20
C VAL A 340 10.77 -25.49 -5.97
N VAL A 341 9.65 -25.04 -5.40
CA VAL A 341 9.05 -25.67 -4.22
C VAL A 341 8.60 -27.10 -4.53
N ARG A 342 7.94 -27.34 -5.68
CA ARG A 342 7.56 -28.69 -6.14
C ARG A 342 8.75 -29.62 -6.27
N LYS A 343 9.84 -29.18 -6.93
CA LYS A 343 11.07 -29.97 -7.09
C LYS A 343 11.71 -30.31 -5.74
N THR A 344 11.77 -29.36 -4.81
CA THR A 344 12.33 -29.59 -3.48
C THR A 344 11.50 -30.59 -2.67
N VAL A 345 10.17 -30.47 -2.69
CA VAL A 345 9.25 -31.46 -2.09
C VAL A 345 9.43 -32.84 -2.74
N SER A 346 9.35 -32.92 -4.08
CA SER A 346 9.48 -34.18 -4.83
C SER A 346 10.78 -34.91 -4.52
N SER A 347 11.90 -34.17 -4.54
CA SER A 347 13.23 -34.69 -4.22
C SER A 347 13.29 -35.24 -2.79
N GLN A 348 12.84 -34.46 -1.79
CA GLN A 348 12.87 -34.89 -0.38
C GLN A 348 12.01 -36.13 -0.13
N VAL A 349 10.78 -36.15 -0.64
CA VAL A 349 9.84 -37.27 -0.43
C VAL A 349 10.33 -38.54 -1.14
N THR A 350 10.81 -38.41 -2.38
CA THR A 350 11.30 -39.54 -3.17
C THR A 350 12.56 -40.15 -2.55
N GLN A 351 13.53 -39.33 -2.11
CA GLN A 351 14.75 -39.82 -1.45
C GLN A 351 14.45 -40.59 -0.15
N CYS A 352 13.57 -40.06 0.71
CA CYS A 352 13.15 -40.74 1.94
C CYS A 352 12.39 -42.04 1.66
N TYR A 353 11.52 -42.06 0.64
CA TYR A 353 10.76 -43.25 0.26
C TYR A 353 11.66 -44.34 -0.36
N GLN A 354 12.60 -43.96 -1.23
CA GLN A 354 13.61 -44.87 -1.78
C GLN A 354 14.46 -45.49 -0.66
N ALA A 355 15.02 -44.67 0.24
CA ALA A 355 15.84 -45.15 1.35
C ALA A 355 15.06 -46.05 2.33
N TYR A 356 13.74 -45.87 2.44
CA TYR A 356 12.88 -46.80 3.17
C TYR A 356 12.76 -48.15 2.46
N LEU A 357 12.45 -48.16 1.15
CA LEU A 357 12.27 -49.38 0.37
C LEU A 357 13.55 -50.22 0.28
N GLU A 358 14.71 -49.58 0.12
CA GLU A 358 16.02 -50.24 0.10
C GLU A 358 16.31 -50.99 1.42
N ARG A 359 15.96 -50.40 2.57
CA ARG A 359 16.06 -51.04 3.89
C ARG A 359 15.01 -52.13 4.11
N ASN A 360 13.92 -52.10 3.35
CA ASN A 360 12.71 -52.88 3.58
C ASN A 360 12.30 -53.68 2.33
N VAL A 361 13.25 -54.37 1.68
CA VAL A 361 13.09 -55.10 0.40
C VAL A 361 11.81 -55.96 0.31
N LYS A 362 11.33 -56.53 1.42
CA LYS A 362 10.05 -57.27 1.47
C LYS A 362 8.82 -56.43 1.07
N HIS A 363 8.82 -55.14 1.39
CA HIS A 363 7.76 -54.19 1.05
C HIS A 363 7.84 -53.68 -0.39
N GLN A 364 8.97 -53.87 -1.09
CA GLN A 364 9.12 -53.45 -2.49
C GLN A 364 8.13 -54.16 -3.44
N LYS A 365 7.74 -55.40 -3.12
CA LYS A 365 6.71 -56.16 -3.86
C LYS A 365 5.27 -55.73 -3.58
N HIS A 366 5.05 -54.92 -2.55
CA HIS A 366 3.73 -54.43 -2.11
C HIS A 366 3.72 -52.90 -1.96
N ALA A 367 4.60 -52.21 -2.71
CA ALA A 367 4.70 -50.76 -2.74
C ALA A 367 3.38 -50.14 -3.26
N PRO A 368 2.66 -49.32 -2.47
CA PRO A 368 1.35 -48.78 -2.87
C PRO A 368 1.35 -47.77 -4.04
N CYS A 369 2.52 -47.27 -4.45
CA CYS A 369 2.69 -46.28 -5.51
C CYS A 369 4.12 -46.36 -6.03
N THR A 370 4.30 -46.19 -7.34
CA THR A 370 5.62 -46.07 -7.96
C THR A 370 6.24 -44.68 -7.70
N TYR A 371 7.55 -44.55 -7.93
CA TYR A 371 8.24 -43.26 -7.85
C TYR A 371 7.69 -42.22 -8.84
N GLN A 372 7.32 -42.65 -10.06
CA GLN A 372 6.79 -41.76 -11.09
C GLN A 372 5.38 -41.25 -10.75
N GLU A 373 4.51 -42.11 -10.21
CA GLU A 373 3.18 -41.70 -9.74
C GLU A 373 3.25 -40.77 -8.52
N LEU A 374 4.25 -40.98 -7.66
CA LEU A 374 4.54 -40.12 -6.51
C LEU A 374 5.00 -38.73 -6.98
N GLU A 375 5.99 -38.66 -7.87
CA GLU A 375 6.48 -37.41 -8.46
C GLU A 375 5.35 -36.65 -9.19
N ASN A 376 4.56 -37.34 -10.03
CA ASN A 376 3.43 -36.73 -10.73
C ASN A 376 2.43 -36.07 -9.76
N LYS A 377 2.08 -36.73 -8.64
CA LYS A 377 1.20 -36.15 -7.61
C LYS A 377 1.80 -34.90 -6.96
N LEU A 378 3.10 -34.91 -6.67
CA LEU A 378 3.79 -33.79 -6.04
C LEU A 378 3.98 -32.60 -7.01
N MET A 379 4.04 -32.87 -8.32
CA MET A 379 4.08 -31.84 -9.35
C MET A 379 2.72 -31.15 -9.61
N GLU A 380 1.61 -31.65 -9.05
CA GLU A 380 0.29 -30.99 -9.08
C GLU A 380 0.03 -30.03 -7.90
N LEU A 381 0.93 -29.95 -6.91
CA LEU A 381 0.74 -29.13 -5.70
C LEU A 381 0.75 -27.62 -6.01
N PHE A 382 0.02 -26.81 -5.27
CA PHE A 382 0.05 -25.36 -5.35
C PHE A 382 -0.49 -24.70 -6.66
N GLU A 383 -1.35 -25.39 -7.43
CA GLU A 383 -2.00 -24.79 -8.62
C GLU A 383 -3.08 -23.75 -8.27
N GLY A 384 -3.61 -23.79 -7.05
CA GLY A 384 -4.75 -23.02 -6.60
C GLY A 384 -6.09 -23.66 -6.98
N LYS A 385 -7.17 -23.11 -6.45
CA LYS A 385 -8.52 -23.42 -6.95
C LYS A 385 -8.63 -22.97 -8.40
N LYS A 386 -9.03 -23.87 -9.31
CA LYS A 386 -9.41 -23.51 -10.68
C LYS A 386 -10.60 -22.55 -10.64
N THR A 387 -10.34 -21.25 -10.68
CA THR A 387 -11.37 -20.26 -11.05
C THR A 387 -11.84 -20.60 -12.45
N GLN A 388 -13.10 -21.01 -12.60
CA GLN A 388 -13.74 -21.00 -13.91
C GLN A 388 -13.70 -19.56 -14.41
N CYS A 389 -12.92 -19.32 -15.46
CA CYS A 389 -12.91 -18.04 -16.15
C CYS A 389 -14.25 -17.86 -16.86
N PHE A 390 -15.22 -17.28 -16.14
CA PHE A 390 -16.27 -16.51 -16.80
C PHE A 390 -15.57 -15.34 -17.49
N CYS A 391 -15.39 -15.48 -18.80
CA CYS A 391 -14.93 -14.44 -19.70
C CYS A 391 -16.04 -13.40 -19.93
N GLY A 392 -16.43 -12.73 -18.83
CA GLY A 392 -17.26 -11.53 -18.83
C GLY A 392 -16.36 -10.31 -18.62
N HIS A 393 -16.64 -9.22 -19.35
CA HIS A 393 -15.81 -8.01 -19.32
C HIS A 393 -15.82 -7.34 -17.94
N HIS A 394 -14.73 -7.52 -17.17
CA HIS A 394 -14.41 -6.70 -16.02
C HIS A 394 -13.07 -6.00 -16.22
N GLY A 395 -13.16 -4.79 -16.80
CA GLY A 395 -12.08 -3.82 -16.71
C GLY A 395 -11.76 -3.51 -15.25
N ALA A 396 -10.49 -3.15 -15.00
CA ALA A 396 -9.92 -3.05 -13.66
C ALA A 396 -10.76 -2.18 -12.69
N LYS A 397 -11.20 -2.80 -11.58
CA LYS A 397 -11.66 -2.10 -10.37
C LYS A 397 -10.62 -2.26 -9.25
N GLU A 398 -9.44 -1.67 -9.45
CA GLU A 398 -8.47 -1.48 -8.36
C GLU A 398 -8.98 -0.48 -7.29
N GLY A 399 -9.90 0.43 -7.66
CA GLY A 399 -10.47 1.48 -6.80
C GLY A 399 -11.47 1.03 -5.72
N SER A 400 -11.42 -0.22 -5.25
CA SER A 400 -12.29 -0.70 -4.15
C SER A 400 -11.62 -0.70 -2.76
N TYR A 401 -10.28 -0.59 -2.69
CA TYR A 401 -9.54 -0.61 -1.42
C TYR A 401 -8.98 0.76 -1.03
N THR A 402 -8.80 1.70 -1.96
CA THR A 402 -8.66 3.13 -1.63
C THR A 402 -9.86 3.59 -0.81
N LYS A 403 -11.08 3.17 -1.15
CA LYS A 403 -12.29 3.44 -0.35
C LYS A 403 -12.24 2.92 1.09
N LEU A 404 -11.61 1.75 1.33
CA LEU A 404 -11.42 1.21 2.68
C LEU A 404 -10.34 1.96 3.47
N ILE A 405 -9.30 2.43 2.78
CA ILE A 405 -8.18 3.20 3.39
C ILE A 405 -8.63 4.63 3.71
N ALA A 406 -9.28 5.31 2.76
CA ALA A 406 -9.79 6.67 2.93
C ALA A 406 -10.87 6.77 4.02
N ALA A 407 -11.71 5.74 4.18
CA ALA A 407 -12.80 5.75 5.15
C ALA A 407 -12.38 5.72 6.62
N HIS A 408 -11.11 5.43 6.97
CA HIS A 408 -10.67 5.29 8.37
C HIS A 408 -9.51 6.22 8.79
N ILE A 409 -8.92 6.99 7.87
CA ILE A 409 -8.00 8.10 8.21
C ILE A 409 -8.64 9.13 9.19
N PRO A 410 -9.95 9.47 9.12
CA PRO A 410 -10.55 10.40 10.07
C PRO A 410 -10.48 9.99 11.55
N LEU A 411 -10.30 8.70 11.86
CA LEU A 411 -10.25 8.24 13.26
C LEU A 411 -8.94 8.62 14.00
N LEU A 412 -7.92 9.08 13.27
CA LEU A 412 -6.73 9.70 13.86
C LEU A 412 -6.89 11.23 14.06
N SER A 413 -8.01 11.84 13.65
CA SER A 413 -8.21 13.29 13.79
C SER A 413 -8.49 13.76 15.23
N ASN A 414 -8.48 12.87 16.23
CA ASN A 414 -8.64 13.22 17.64
C ASN A 414 -7.43 13.97 18.25
N GLN A 415 -6.41 14.32 17.45
CA GLN A 415 -5.40 15.32 17.81
C GLN A 415 -5.65 16.72 17.20
N ARG A 416 -6.86 16.99 16.68
CA ARG A 416 -7.23 18.30 16.08
C ARG A 416 -7.08 19.51 17.00
N GLU A 417 -7.09 19.33 18.32
CA GLU A 417 -7.12 20.44 19.29
C GLU A 417 -5.86 21.32 19.22
N ASP A 418 -4.69 20.77 18.92
CA ASP A 418 -3.45 21.56 18.81
C ASP A 418 -3.34 22.30 17.45
N LEU A 419 -3.98 21.78 16.40
CA LEU A 419 -3.96 22.40 15.05
C LEU A 419 -4.67 23.75 15.04
N GLN A 420 -5.77 23.90 15.79
CA GLN A 420 -6.43 25.20 15.97
C GLN A 420 -5.50 26.22 16.64
N GLY A 421 -4.72 25.79 17.64
CA GLY A 421 -3.70 26.62 18.28
C GLY A 421 -2.59 27.04 17.30
N VAL A 422 -2.10 26.14 16.46
CA VAL A 422 -1.09 26.45 15.44
C VAL A 422 -1.63 27.41 14.38
N MET A 423 -2.83 27.18 13.86
CA MET A 423 -3.44 28.05 12.85
C MET A 423 -3.78 29.44 13.39
N ALA A 424 -4.28 29.55 14.63
CA ALA A 424 -4.50 30.85 15.28
C ALA A 424 -3.18 31.64 15.46
N ARG A 425 -2.09 30.96 15.80
CA ARG A 425 -0.74 31.56 15.88
C ARG A 425 -0.23 32.01 14.51
N ALA A 426 -0.45 31.23 13.45
CA ALA A 426 -0.08 31.59 12.08
C ALA A 426 -0.88 32.78 11.54
N SER A 427 -2.21 32.78 11.68
CA SER A 427 -3.07 33.89 11.26
C SER A 427 -2.73 35.18 11.99
N LYS A 428 -2.50 35.14 13.31
CA LYS A 428 -2.08 36.32 14.08
C LYS A 428 -0.74 36.88 13.58
N LYS A 429 0.25 36.02 13.34
CA LYS A 429 1.58 36.43 12.87
C LYS A 429 1.54 37.07 11.47
N LEU A 430 0.60 36.66 10.61
CA LEU A 430 0.35 37.30 9.31
C LEU A 430 -0.32 38.69 9.44
N VAL A 431 -1.23 38.87 10.40
CA VAL A 431 -1.85 40.18 10.69
C VAL A 431 -0.84 41.17 11.30
N ASP A 432 0.01 40.71 12.21
CA ASP A 432 1.06 41.54 12.84
C ASP A 432 2.11 41.99 11.80
N LEU A 433 2.45 41.13 10.82
CA LEU A 433 3.34 41.49 9.70
C LEU A 433 2.69 42.46 8.69
N GLY A 434 1.37 42.39 8.47
CA GLY A 434 0.65 43.30 7.58
C GLY A 434 0.45 44.71 8.16
N THR A 435 0.25 44.81 9.48
CA THR A 435 -0.01 46.09 10.16
C THR A 435 1.26 46.93 10.39
N GLY A 436 2.42 46.28 10.55
CA GLY A 436 3.72 46.96 10.63
C GLY A 436 4.15 47.66 9.33
N ALA A 437 3.68 47.21 8.17
CA ALA A 437 3.97 47.85 6.89
C ALA A 437 3.10 49.09 6.62
N ALA A 438 1.87 49.11 7.12
CA ALA A 438 0.90 50.19 6.89
C ALA A 438 1.16 51.45 7.74
N SER A 439 2.01 51.38 8.76
CA SER A 439 2.22 52.44 9.75
C SER A 439 3.44 53.34 9.50
N ILE A 440 4.17 53.15 8.38
CA ILE A 440 5.43 53.90 8.08
C ILE A 440 5.30 54.90 6.90
N SER A 441 4.18 54.91 6.14
CA SER A 441 4.07 55.71 4.90
C SER A 441 3.32 57.05 5.01
N SER A 442 3.21 57.67 6.20
CA SER A 442 2.59 59.00 6.35
C SER A 442 3.28 59.87 7.42
N GLY A 443 4.30 60.64 7.02
CA GLY A 443 5.04 61.51 7.96
C GLY A 443 6.11 62.40 7.31
N SER A 444 5.69 63.52 6.71
CA SER A 444 6.43 64.79 6.49
C SER A 444 7.93 64.82 6.13
N ARG A 445 8.21 65.48 4.98
CA ARG A 445 9.46 66.24 4.74
C ARG A 445 9.75 67.24 5.89
N GLY A 446 11.02 67.44 6.25
CA GLY A 446 11.43 68.60 7.07
C GLY A 446 12.87 68.58 7.60
N GLU A 447 13.76 69.33 6.94
CA GLU A 447 14.93 70.06 7.48
C GLU A 447 16.07 69.38 8.29
N ASN A 448 17.30 69.61 7.80
CA ASN A 448 18.52 70.04 8.50
C ASN A 448 18.82 69.57 9.94
N GLY A 449 19.99 68.93 10.16
CA GLY A 449 20.55 68.82 11.52
C GLY A 449 21.79 67.92 11.66
N VAL A 450 22.93 68.54 11.93
CA VAL A 450 24.29 67.98 11.98
C VAL A 450 24.60 67.20 13.31
N PHE A 451 25.71 66.45 13.34
CA PHE A 451 26.53 65.99 14.49
C PHE A 451 26.35 64.58 15.13
N PHE A 452 27.38 63.74 14.89
CA PHE A 452 28.19 62.92 15.83
C PHE A 452 27.74 61.57 16.44
N SER A 453 28.58 60.55 16.16
CA SER A 453 29.35 59.71 17.11
C SER A 453 28.71 58.55 17.90
N ALA A 454 29.18 57.34 17.55
CA ALA A 454 29.61 56.20 18.39
C ALA A 454 28.90 55.87 19.72
N CYS A 455 28.34 54.65 19.79
CA CYS A 455 28.95 53.53 20.51
C CYS A 455 28.44 52.19 19.95
#